data_AF-A0A9D1LIF8-F1
#
_entry.id   AF-A0A9D1LIF8-F1
#
_cell.length_a   1.000
_cell.length_b   1.000
_cell.length_c   1.000
_cell.angle_alpha   90.00
_cell.angle_beta   90.00
_cell.angle_gamma   90.00
#
_symmetry.space_group_name_H-M   'P 1'
#
loop_
_entity.id
_entity.type
_entity.pdbx_description
1 polymer ?
#
loop_
_entity_poly.entity_id
_entity_poly.type
_entity_poly.pdbx_seq_one_letter_code
_entity_poly.pdbx_strand_id
1 'polypeptide(L)'
;REQTALSFVREYPVVLVLKGHKTLVYDPAGWLWENTTGNPGMARGGSGDVLAGMIGSFLVQPGYTPGQAAAFGVYLHGLAGDLAAAKYSQYAMLPTDLIEALPEAFLSILS
;
A
#
# COMPACT_ATOMS: atom_id res chain seq x y z
N ARG A 1 2.01 -16.65 7.08
CA ARG A 1 1.68 -15.76 5.93
C ARG A 1 2.85 -15.65 4.98
N GLU A 2 4.04 -15.31 5.46
CA GLU A 2 5.26 -15.22 4.64
C GLU A 2 5.58 -16.51 3.88
N GLN A 3 5.63 -17.67 4.54
CA GLN A 3 5.91 -18.94 3.85
C GLN A 3 4.92 -19.23 2.70
N THR A 4 3.64 -18.93 2.88
CA THR A 4 2.61 -19.08 1.85
C THR A 4 2.81 -18.10 0.70
N ALA A 5 3.13 -16.83 1.01
CA ALA A 5 3.45 -15.81 0.02
C ALA A 5 4.69 -16.21 -0.80
N LEU A 6 5.73 -16.71 -0.13
CA LEU A 6 6.96 -17.22 -0.73
C LEU A 6 6.72 -18.42 -1.65
N SER A 7 5.86 -19.35 -1.28
CA SER A 7 5.50 -20.46 -2.16
C SER A 7 4.74 -19.96 -3.39
N PHE A 8 3.79 -19.04 -3.21
CA PHE A 8 2.97 -18.49 -4.30
C PHE A 8 3.80 -17.78 -5.36
N VAL A 9 4.69 -16.88 -4.96
CA VAL A 9 5.58 -16.13 -5.88
C VAL A 9 6.69 -16.98 -6.51
N ARG A 10 7.04 -18.12 -5.91
CA ARG A 10 7.94 -19.11 -6.54
C ARG A 10 7.23 -19.89 -7.64
N GLU A 11 5.93 -20.14 -7.45
CA GLU A 11 5.08 -20.85 -8.42
C GLU A 11 4.65 -19.91 -9.56
N TYR A 12 4.38 -18.64 -9.27
CA TYR A 12 3.91 -17.64 -10.23
C TYR A 12 4.88 -16.45 -10.28
N PRO A 13 5.44 -16.10 -11.46
CA PRO A 13 6.37 -14.96 -11.61
C PRO A 13 5.61 -13.63 -11.59
N VAL A 14 5.15 -13.24 -10.39
CA VAL A 14 4.31 -12.05 -10.17
C VAL A 14 4.82 -11.23 -8.99
N VAL A 15 4.47 -9.95 -8.97
CA VAL A 15 4.53 -9.14 -7.74
C VAL A 15 3.28 -9.43 -6.92
N LEU A 16 3.47 -9.95 -5.71
CA LEU A 16 2.39 -10.27 -4.78
C LEU A 16 2.25 -9.17 -3.74
N VAL A 17 1.08 -8.53 -3.67
CA VAL A 17 0.68 -7.66 -2.57
C VAL A 17 -0.31 -8.40 -1.67
N LEU A 18 0.19 -8.99 -0.58
CA LEU A 18 -0.60 -9.75 0.38
C LEU A 18 -1.19 -8.81 1.46
N LYS A 19 -2.35 -8.23 1.15
CA LYS A 19 -3.08 -7.32 2.04
C LYS A 19 -3.41 -7.94 3.40
N GLY A 20 -3.40 -7.10 4.44
CA GLY A 20 -3.75 -7.44 5.82
C GLY A 20 -3.06 -6.49 6.81
N HIS A 21 -3.15 -6.77 8.11
CA HIS A 21 -2.25 -6.13 9.06
C HIS A 21 -0.81 -6.45 8.67
N LYS A 22 0.05 -5.42 8.56
CA LYS A 22 1.40 -5.54 7.99
C LYS A 22 1.37 -6.16 6.59
N THR A 23 0.86 -5.40 5.61
CA THR A 23 0.81 -5.84 4.21
C THR A 23 2.21 -6.23 3.74
N LEU A 24 2.33 -7.38 3.09
CA LEU A 24 3.60 -7.84 2.51
C LEU A 24 3.59 -7.59 1.01
N VAL A 25 4.70 -7.08 0.49
CA VAL A 25 4.96 -7.00 -0.95
C VAL A 25 6.14 -7.90 -1.26
N TYR A 26 5.94 -8.84 -2.19
CA TYR A 26 6.99 -9.74 -2.63
C TYR A 26 7.16 -9.64 -4.14
N ASP A 27 8.40 -9.55 -4.62
CA ASP A 27 8.71 -9.52 -6.04
C ASP A 27 9.41 -10.81 -6.54
N PRO A 28 9.37 -11.10 -7.85
CA PRO A 28 10.00 -12.31 -8.37
C PRO A 28 11.54 -12.27 -8.34
N ALA A 29 12.15 -11.12 -8.03
CA ALA A 29 13.59 -10.99 -7.82
C ALA A 29 14.03 -11.39 -6.40
N GLY A 30 13.09 -11.71 -5.51
CA GLY A 30 13.35 -12.20 -4.16
C GLY A 30 13.28 -11.13 -3.07
N TRP A 31 12.85 -9.90 -3.41
CA TRP A 31 12.65 -8.86 -2.42
C TRP A 31 11.34 -9.06 -1.66
N LEU A 32 11.38 -8.79 -0.35
CA LEU A 32 10.24 -8.77 0.55
C LEU A 32 10.21 -7.44 1.29
N TRP A 33 9.11 -6.70 1.15
CA TRP A 33 8.82 -5.50 1.93
C TRP A 33 7.65 -5.78 2.88
N GLU A 34 7.81 -5.36 4.14
CA GLU A 34 6.73 -5.35 5.12
C GLU A 34 6.26 -3.91 5.33
N ASN A 35 4.96 -3.67 5.14
CA ASN A 35 4.38 -2.36 5.36
C ASN A 35 4.19 -2.07 6.85
N THR A 36 4.65 -0.90 7.29
CA THR A 36 4.55 -0.43 8.66
C THR A 36 3.46 0.62 8.88
N THR A 37 2.78 1.06 7.82
CA THR A 37 1.73 2.08 7.86
C THR A 37 0.32 1.49 7.72
N GLY A 38 -0.68 2.31 8.03
CA GLY A 38 -2.10 1.98 7.91
C GLY A 38 -2.72 1.47 9.20
N ASN A 39 -4.05 1.50 9.23
CA ASN A 39 -4.84 1.23 10.43
C ASN A 39 -6.14 0.46 10.11
N PRO A 40 -6.81 -0.11 11.13
CA PRO A 40 -8.05 -0.86 10.94
C PRO A 40 -9.19 -0.09 10.27
N GLY A 41 -9.22 1.25 10.35
CA GLY A 41 -10.25 2.09 9.73
C GLY A 41 -10.29 2.00 8.20
N MET A 42 -9.20 1.53 7.59
CA MET A 42 -9.07 1.29 6.15
C MET A 42 -9.72 -0.01 5.67
N ALA A 43 -10.23 -0.85 6.57
CA ALA A 43 -10.96 -2.07 6.22
C ALA A 43 -12.38 -1.76 5.72
N ARG A 44 -12.49 -0.95 4.66
CA ARG A 44 -13.74 -0.52 4.03
C ARG A 44 -13.73 -0.76 2.53
N GLY A 45 -14.92 -0.93 1.95
CA GLY A 45 -15.08 -0.96 0.50
C GLY A 45 -14.52 0.31 -0.12
N GLY A 46 -13.76 0.19 -1.21
CA GLY A 46 -13.09 1.31 -1.88
C GLY A 46 -11.61 1.47 -1.56
N SER A 47 -11.14 1.17 -0.33
CA SER A 47 -9.71 1.34 0.01
C SER A 47 -8.79 0.45 -0.84
N GLY A 48 -9.25 -0.75 -1.20
CA GLY A 48 -8.52 -1.63 -2.12
C GLY A 48 -8.40 -1.07 -3.55
N ASP A 49 -9.43 -0.35 -4.01
CA ASP A 49 -9.45 0.24 -5.35
C ASP A 49 -8.52 1.45 -5.43
N VAL A 50 -8.48 2.26 -4.35
CA VAL A 50 -7.52 3.36 -4.23
C VAL A 50 -6.08 2.83 -4.27
N LEU A 51 -5.77 1.79 -3.49
CA LEU A 51 -4.46 1.15 -3.53
C LEU A 51 -4.10 0.65 -4.94
N ALA A 52 -5.03 -0.03 -5.62
CA ALA A 52 -4.79 -0.54 -6.97
C ALA A 52 -4.49 0.60 -7.96
N GLY A 53 -5.24 1.69 -7.90
CA GLY A 53 -5.01 2.88 -8.72
C GLY A 53 -3.65 3.54 -8.45
N MET A 54 -3.25 3.64 -7.17
CA MET A 54 -1.94 4.16 -6.77
C MET A 54 -0.80 3.29 -7.30
N ILE A 55 -0.89 1.96 -7.17
CA ILE A 55 0.15 1.06 -7.69
C ILE A 55 0.25 1.20 -9.22
N GLY A 56 -0.88 1.27 -9.92
CA GLY A 56 -0.91 1.49 -11.37
C GLY A 56 -0.26 2.80 -11.78
N SER A 57 -0.50 3.89 -11.03
CA SER A 57 0.09 5.20 -11.33
C SER A 57 1.59 5.26 -11.04
N PHE A 58 2.09 4.54 -10.02
CA PHE A 58 3.53 4.43 -9.77
C PHE A 58 4.24 3.51 -10.77
N LEU A 59 3.56 2.46 -11.24
CA LEU A 59 4.13 1.52 -12.21
C LEU A 59 4.51 2.18 -13.54
N VAL A 60 3.78 3.22 -13.96
CA VAL A 60 4.06 3.97 -15.19
C VAL A 60 5.11 5.08 -15.01
N GLN A 61 5.53 5.38 -13.78
CA GLN A 61 6.56 6.39 -13.52
C GLN A 61 7.96 5.83 -13.78
N PRO A 62 8.89 6.66 -14.29
CA PRO A 62 10.27 6.22 -14.49
C PRO A 62 10.97 5.95 -13.15
N GLY A 63 11.89 4.97 -13.15
CA GLY A 63 12.76 4.69 -12.00
C GLY A 63 12.23 3.66 -11.00
N TYR A 64 11.01 3.13 -11.19
CA TYR A 64 10.47 2.07 -10.35
C TYR A 64 10.45 0.72 -11.08
N THR A 65 10.92 -0.32 -10.40
CA THR A 65 10.54 -1.71 -10.73
C THR A 65 9.08 -1.96 -10.31
N PRO A 66 8.40 -2.98 -10.87
CA PRO A 66 7.05 -3.34 -10.43
C PRO A 66 6.94 -3.61 -8.92
N GLY A 67 7.95 -4.26 -8.32
CA GLY A 67 8.02 -4.49 -6.87
C GLY A 67 8.12 -3.20 -6.07
N GLN A 68 8.99 -2.27 -6.50
CA GLN A 68 9.13 -0.96 -5.85
C GLN A 68 7.88 -0.10 -5.98
N ALA A 69 7.23 -0.08 -7.16
CA ALA A 69 5.97 0.63 -7.36
C ALA A 69 4.86 0.11 -6.42
N ALA A 70 4.78 -1.22 -6.29
CA ALA A 70 3.84 -1.85 -5.36
C ALA A 70 4.15 -1.53 -3.89
N ALA A 71 5.41 -1.66 -3.48
CA ALA A 71 5.84 -1.37 -2.11
C ALA A 71 5.60 0.10 -1.74
N PHE A 72 5.94 1.03 -2.63
CA PHE A 72 5.71 2.46 -2.43
C PHE A 72 4.21 2.80 -2.38
N GLY A 73 3.42 2.23 -3.30
CA GLY A 73 1.97 2.39 -3.29
C GLY A 73 1.32 1.92 -1.99
N VAL A 74 1.72 0.75 -1.49
CA VAL A 74 1.23 0.20 -0.21
C VAL A 74 1.60 1.11 0.97
N TYR A 75 2.85 1.56 1.04
CA TYR A 75 3.33 2.43 2.11
C TYR A 75 2.59 3.76 2.15
N LEU A 76 2.51 4.44 1.00
CA LEU A 76 1.89 5.76 0.92
C LEU A 76 0.38 5.69 1.12
N HIS A 77 -0.28 4.64 0.63
CA HIS A 77 -1.70 4.37 0.90
C HIS A 77 -1.97 4.20 2.40
N GLY A 78 -1.14 3.43 3.10
CA GLY A 78 -1.25 3.28 4.55
C GLY A 78 -1.01 4.58 5.31
N LEU A 79 0.01 5.34 4.91
CA LEU A 79 0.34 6.62 5.54
C LEU A 79 -0.80 7.65 5.39
N ALA A 80 -1.37 7.77 4.19
CA ALA A 80 -2.55 8.60 3.96
C ALA A 80 -3.75 8.13 4.79
N GLY A 81 -3.90 6.80 4.97
CA GLY A 81 -4.91 6.23 5.85
C GLY A 81 -4.73 6.61 7.32
N ASP A 82 -3.49 6.67 7.81
CA ASP A 82 -3.18 7.07 9.18
C ASP A 82 -3.45 8.56 9.42
N LEU A 83 -3.09 9.42 8.45
CA LEU A 83 -3.42 10.84 8.48
C LEU A 83 -4.94 11.08 8.46
N ALA A 84 -5.67 10.38 7.59
CA ALA A 84 -7.12 10.45 7.56
C ALA A 84 -7.76 9.96 8.88
N ALA A 85 -7.23 8.89 9.48
CA ALA A 85 -7.67 8.41 10.78
C ALA A 85 -7.40 9.40 11.92
N ALA A 86 -6.28 10.13 11.88
CA ALA A 86 -5.98 11.17 12.86
C ALA A 86 -7.00 12.33 12.80
N LYS A 87 -7.47 12.67 11.59
CA LYS A 87 -8.45 13.76 11.38
C LYS A 87 -9.90 13.34 11.65
N TYR A 88 -10.30 12.14 11.22
CA TYR A 88 -11.71 11.72 11.22
C TYR A 88 -12.01 10.52 12.12
N SER A 89 -11.02 10.01 12.86
CA SER A 89 -11.04 8.70 13.54
C SER A 89 -11.06 7.50 12.59
N GLN A 90 -10.53 6.37 13.06
CA GLN A 90 -10.61 5.08 12.35
C GLN A 90 -12.08 4.67 12.08
N TYR A 91 -13.02 5.12 12.92
CA TYR A 91 -14.44 4.77 12.81
C TYR A 91 -15.22 5.64 11.82
N ALA A 92 -14.81 6.88 11.53
CA ALA A 92 -15.54 7.73 10.58
C ALA A 92 -14.86 7.90 9.22
N MET A 93 -13.53 7.74 9.12
CA MET A 93 -12.79 7.95 7.87
C MET A 93 -13.33 7.14 6.67
N LEU A 94 -13.33 7.74 5.49
CA LEU A 94 -13.74 7.11 4.24
C LEU A 94 -12.52 6.89 3.31
N PRO A 95 -12.61 6.01 2.30
CA PRO A 95 -11.58 5.90 1.28
C PRO A 95 -11.29 7.22 0.56
N THR A 96 -12.28 8.10 0.41
CA THR A 96 -12.08 9.44 -0.14
C THR A 96 -11.24 10.33 0.77
N ASP A 97 -11.39 10.22 2.10
CA ASP A 97 -10.56 10.99 3.04
C ASP A 97 -9.09 10.59 2.95
N LEU A 98 -8.81 9.32 2.65
CA LEU A 98 -7.46 8.85 2.35
C LEU A 98 -6.92 9.52 1.08
N ILE A 99 -7.72 9.62 0.01
CA ILE A 99 -7.32 10.31 -1.23
C ILE A 99 -6.97 11.78 -0.92
N GLU A 100 -7.82 12.47 -0.16
CA GLU A 100 -7.59 13.86 0.24
C GLU A 100 -6.34 14.03 1.13
N ALA A 101 -5.91 12.99 1.83
CA ALA A 101 -4.70 12.98 2.66
C ALA A 101 -3.41 12.68 1.86
N LEU A 102 -3.49 12.28 0.59
CA LEU A 102 -2.30 11.96 -0.22
C LEU A 102 -1.29 13.11 -0.34
N PRO A 103 -1.69 14.38 -0.58
CA PRO A 103 -0.72 15.48 -0.65
C PRO A 103 0.09 15.66 0.64
N GLU A 104 -0.56 15.52 1.80
CA GLU A 104 0.10 15.59 3.11
C GLU A 104 1.02 14.38 3.33
N ALA A 105 0.60 13.18 2.93
CA ALA A 105 1.45 11.99 2.98
C ALA A 105 2.72 12.17 2.13
N PHE A 106 2.61 12.72 0.92
CA PHE A 106 3.77 13.04 0.08
C PHE A 106 4.68 14.08 0.73
N LEU A 107 4.12 15.14 1.31
CA LEU A 107 4.92 16.17 1.98
C LEU A 107 5.74 15.58 3.14
N SER A 108 5.14 14.67 3.92
CA SER A 108 5.79 14.06 5.09
C SER A 108 6.99 13.17 4.78
N ILE A 109 7.15 12.72 3.52
CA ILE A 109 8.29 11.88 3.10
C ILE A 109 9.34 12.64 2.30
N LEU A 110 9.06 13.90 1.94
CA LEU A 110 9.97 14.80 1.22
C LEU A 110 10.64 15.84 2.12
N SER A 111 10.20 15.94 3.37
CA SER A 111 10.76 16.80 4.42
C SER A 111 11.75 16.03 5.28
#